data_AF-A0AAV3ZE08-F1
#
_entry.id   AF-A0AAV3ZE08-F1
#
_cell.length_a   1.000
_cell.length_b   1.000
_cell.length_c   1.000
_cell.angle_alpha   90.00
_cell.angle_beta   90.00
_cell.angle_gamma   90.00
#
_symmetry.space_group_name_H-M   'P 1'
#
loop_
_entity.id
_entity.type
_entity.pdbx_description
1 polymer ?
#
loop_
_entity_poly.entity_id
_entity_poly.type
_entity_poly.pdbx_seq_one_letter_code
_entity_poly.pdbx_strand_id
1 'polypeptide(L)'
;MTNAEPFCLFETSTIITSGMASKTELKPMDIDSIRPILSAEVYIALITFLSYAIPAAAMIGIVSNIPVIVTCTKIGFSEPINISFLALGISNLMASIVRFWGAI
;
A
#
# COMPACT_ATOMS: atom_id res chain seq x y z
N MET A 1 -21.97 31.41 -1.20
CA MET A 1 -20.65 32.07 -1.10
C MET A 1 -20.33 32.18 0.39
N THR A 2 -19.92 31.09 1.04
CA THR A 2 -18.53 30.61 1.23
C THR A 2 -17.67 31.57 2.03
N ASN A 3 -17.54 31.29 3.33
CA ASN A 3 -16.27 31.36 4.05
C ASN A 3 -16.33 30.34 5.18
N ALA A 4 -15.83 29.14 4.88
CA ALA A 4 -15.57 28.10 5.87
C ALA A 4 -14.11 28.29 6.34
N GLU A 5 -13.96 28.25 7.65
CA GLU A 5 -12.73 28.39 8.41
C GLU A 5 -11.70 27.31 8.02
N PRO A 6 -10.39 27.62 7.99
CA PRO A 6 -9.39 26.56 7.98
C PRO A 6 -9.24 25.99 9.40
N PHE A 7 -9.64 24.73 9.53
CA PHE A 7 -9.40 23.82 10.63
C PHE A 7 -7.95 23.91 11.16
N CYS A 8 -7.83 24.17 12.46
CA CYS A 8 -6.63 23.93 13.26
C CYS A 8 -6.55 22.44 13.61
N LEU A 9 -5.41 21.79 13.32
CA LEU A 9 -4.89 20.60 14.01
C LEU A 9 -3.43 20.43 13.55
N PHE A 10 -2.45 20.97 14.29
CA PHE A 10 -1.63 20.26 15.27
C PHE A 10 -0.93 19.02 14.70
N GLU A 11 0.36 19.13 14.37
CA GLU A 11 1.38 18.46 15.17
C GLU A 11 2.77 19.09 14.98
N THR A 12 3.22 19.65 16.10
CA THR A 12 4.57 19.99 16.53
C THR A 12 5.68 19.06 16.02
N SER A 13 6.74 19.67 15.49
CA SER A 13 8.11 19.25 15.79
C SER A 13 9.01 20.49 15.84
N THR A 14 9.11 21.02 17.06
CA THR A 14 10.09 22.01 17.46
C THR A 14 11.49 21.41 17.35
N ILE A 15 12.33 21.94 16.48
CA ILE A 15 13.79 21.81 16.60
C ILE A 15 14.35 23.22 16.79
N ILE A 16 14.64 23.55 18.04
CA ILE A 16 15.46 24.71 18.39
C ILE A 16 16.90 24.30 18.12
N THR A 17 17.52 24.92 17.11
CA THR A 17 18.98 25.01 17.05
C THR A 17 19.36 26.46 16.79
N SER A 18 20.06 27.03 17.76
CA SER A 18 20.62 28.36 17.77
C SER A 18 21.57 28.61 16.60
N GLY A 19 21.51 29.80 16.00
CA GLY A 19 22.66 30.44 15.36
C GLY A 19 22.58 30.58 13.84
N MET A 20 22.71 31.83 13.39
CA MET A 20 22.93 32.28 12.01
C MET A 20 21.76 32.10 11.02
N ALA A 21 20.99 33.19 10.87
CA ALA A 21 20.14 33.42 9.70
C ALA A 21 21.02 33.62 8.46
N SER A 22 21.40 32.52 7.81
CA SER A 22 21.87 32.56 6.42
C SER A 22 20.64 32.76 5.54
N LYS A 23 20.52 33.95 4.92
CA LYS A 23 19.55 34.19 3.85
C LYS A 23 19.95 33.37 2.64
N THR A 24 19.52 32.12 2.59
CA THR A 24 19.48 31.38 1.33
C THR A 24 18.20 31.81 0.63
N GLU A 25 18.32 32.67 -0.38
CA GLU A 25 17.21 32.92 -1.30
C GLU A 25 16.86 31.59 -1.96
N LEU A 26 15.81 30.95 -1.44
CA LEU A 26 15.25 29.75 -2.04
C LEU A 26 14.63 30.20 -3.37
N LYS A 27 15.35 29.96 -4.47
CA LYS A 27 14.80 30.14 -5.81
C LYS A 27 13.46 29.40 -5.83
N PRO A 28 12.33 30.07 -6.10
CA PRO A 28 11.03 29.41 -6.11
C PRO A 28 11.14 28.25 -7.10
N MET A 29 10.97 27.03 -6.57
CA MET A 29 10.90 25.85 -7.40
C MET A 29 9.68 26.04 -8.28
N ASP A 30 9.93 26.17 -9.58
CA ASP A 30 8.90 26.41 -10.58
C ASP A 30 7.87 25.27 -10.50
N ILE A 31 6.68 25.58 -9.99
CA ILE A 31 5.57 24.64 -9.83
C ILE A 31 5.14 24.06 -11.18
N ASP A 32 5.44 24.77 -12.28
CA ASP A 32 5.19 24.31 -13.63
C ASP A 32 6.17 23.21 -14.09
N SER A 33 7.30 23.03 -13.39
CA SER A 33 8.22 21.90 -13.58
C SER A 33 7.73 20.59 -12.93
N ILE A 34 6.78 20.68 -11.99
CA ILE A 34 6.18 19.52 -11.29
C ILE A 34 4.88 19.07 -11.97
N ARG A 35 4.24 19.95 -12.75
CA ARG A 35 3.00 19.65 -13.51
C ARG A 35 3.04 18.42 -14.43
N PRO A 36 4.18 17.95 -15.00
CA PRO A 36 4.14 16.79 -15.88
C PRO A 36 4.33 15.44 -15.16
N ILE A 37 4.54 15.40 -13.83
CA ILE A 37 4.90 14.14 -13.13
C ILE A 37 3.76 13.11 -13.13
N LEU A 38 2.51 13.55 -13.33
CA LEU A 38 1.40 12.64 -13.60
C LEU A 38 0.32 13.39 -14.37
N SER A 39 0.31 13.30 -15.70
CA SER A 39 -0.87 13.73 -16.44
C SER A 39 -2.08 12.96 -15.91
N ALA A 40 -3.25 13.60 -15.84
CA ALA A 40 -4.46 12.96 -15.34
C ALA A 40 -4.76 11.63 -16.05
N GLU A 41 -4.38 11.53 -17.33
CA GLU A 41 -4.48 10.31 -18.14
C GLU A 41 -3.61 9.17 -17.61
N VAL A 42 -2.36 9.44 -17.22
CA VAL A 42 -1.46 8.42 -16.64
C VAL A 42 -1.99 7.96 -15.28
N TYR A 43 -2.50 8.87 -14.45
CA TYR A 43 -3.11 8.52 -13.17
C TYR A 43 -4.33 7.60 -13.35
N ILE A 44 -5.22 7.95 -14.28
CA ILE A 44 -6.42 7.16 -14.58
C ILE A 44 -6.03 5.79 -15.12
N ALA A 45 -5.06 5.71 -16.04
CA ALA A 45 -4.57 4.45 -16.58
C ALA A 45 -3.98 3.55 -15.47
N LEU A 46 -3.19 4.12 -14.56
CA LEU A 46 -2.58 3.40 -13.44
C LEU A 46 -3.65 2.85 -12.48
N ILE A 47 -4.59 3.69 -12.04
CA ILE A 47 -5.67 3.25 -11.14
C ILE A 47 -6.54 2.19 -11.81
N THR A 48 -6.89 2.37 -13.08
CA THR A 48 -7.65 1.38 -13.85
C THR A 48 -6.92 0.04 -13.90
N PHE A 49 -5.61 0.05 -14.18
CA PHE A 49 -4.81 -1.17 -14.18
C PHE A 49 -4.80 -1.83 -12.79
N LEU A 50 -4.57 -1.07 -11.72
CA LEU A 50 -4.60 -1.60 -10.35
C LEU A 50 -5.95 -2.22 -10.00
N SER A 51 -7.06 -1.59 -10.40
CA SER A 51 -8.42 -2.09 -10.16
C SER A 51 -8.66 -3.48 -10.76
N TYR A 52 -8.01 -3.83 -11.88
CA TYR A 52 -8.09 -5.18 -12.45
C TYR A 52 -7.00 -6.12 -11.91
N ALA A 53 -5.80 -5.61 -11.66
CA ALA A 53 -4.65 -6.41 -11.22
C ALA A 53 -4.83 -6.95 -9.79
N ILE A 54 -5.38 -6.14 -8.88
CA ILE A 54 -5.58 -6.51 -7.46
C ILE A 54 -6.51 -7.73 -7.32
N PRO A 55 -7.75 -7.74 -7.86
CA PRO A 55 -8.63 -8.90 -7.74
C PRO A 55 -8.08 -10.13 -8.47
N ALA A 56 -7.41 -9.94 -9.61
CA ALA A 56 -6.76 -11.04 -10.32
C ALA A 56 -5.63 -11.70 -9.49
N ALA A 57 -4.76 -10.90 -8.89
CA ALA A 57 -3.70 -11.37 -8.01
C ALA A 57 -4.28 -12.05 -6.75
N ALA A 58 -5.38 -11.54 -6.20
CA ALA A 58 -6.08 -12.14 -5.08
C ALA A 58 -6.65 -13.52 -5.42
N MET A 59 -7.26 -13.68 -6.61
CA MET A 59 -7.75 -14.98 -7.09
C MET A 59 -6.61 -15.99 -7.27
N ILE A 60 -5.47 -15.56 -7.83
CA ILE A 60 -4.27 -16.41 -7.93
C ILE A 60 -3.78 -16.81 -6.54
N GLY A 61 -3.78 -15.87 -5.58
CA GLY A 61 -3.46 -16.14 -4.19
C GLY A 61 -4.36 -17.20 -3.56
N ILE A 62 -5.67 -17.14 -3.79
CA ILE A 62 -6.62 -18.14 -3.28
C ILE A 62 -6.33 -19.51 -3.90
N VAL A 63 -6.28 -19.60 -5.23
CA VAL A 63 -6.11 -20.86 -5.96
C VAL A 63 -4.75 -21.51 -5.66
N SER A 64 -3.69 -20.73 -5.50
CA SER A 64 -2.34 -21.26 -5.24
C SER A 64 -2.12 -21.71 -3.79
N ASN A 65 -2.78 -21.08 -2.80
CA ASN A 65 -2.57 -21.45 -1.39
C ASN A 65 -3.45 -22.64 -0.93
N ILE A 66 -4.59 -22.90 -1.57
CA ILE A 66 -5.42 -24.09 -1.31
C ILE A 66 -4.62 -25.42 -1.41
N PRO A 67 -3.90 -25.72 -2.50
CA PRO A 67 -3.16 -26.97 -2.61
C PRO A 67 -1.99 -27.06 -1.61
N VAL A 68 -1.38 -25.93 -1.22
CA VAL A 68 -0.35 -25.90 -0.17
C VAL A 68 -0.93 -26.36 1.17
N ILE A 69 -2.07 -25.79 1.55
CA ILE A 69 -2.79 -26.16 2.79
C ILE A 69 -3.16 -27.64 2.75
N VAL A 70 -3.77 -28.11 1.65
CA VAL A 70 -4.17 -29.53 1.51
C VAL A 70 -2.95 -30.45 1.61
N THR A 71 -1.85 -30.09 0.98
CA THR A 71 -0.62 -30.89 0.98
C THR A 71 0.01 -30.96 2.36
N CYS A 72 0.18 -29.83 3.05
CA CYS A 72 0.71 -29.80 4.42
C CYS A 72 -0.18 -30.58 5.40
N THR A 73 -1.51 -30.48 5.24
CA THR A 73 -2.46 -31.24 6.06
C THR A 73 -2.36 -32.75 5.81
N LYS A 74 -2.10 -33.16 4.57
CA LYS A 74 -1.94 -34.59 4.20
C LYS A 74 -0.61 -35.20 4.61
N ILE A 75 0.49 -34.44 4.54
CA ILE A 75 1.82 -34.90 4.98
C ILE A 75 1.86 -35.05 6.51
N GLY A 76 1.04 -34.26 7.23
CA GLY A 76 0.98 -34.28 8.69
C GLY A 76 2.08 -33.45 9.34
N PHE A 77 1.95 -33.26 10.65
CA PHE A 77 2.78 -32.35 11.46
C PHE A 77 4.03 -33.01 12.05
N SER A 78 4.58 -34.00 11.35
CA SER A 78 5.78 -34.73 11.80
C SER A 78 7.00 -33.82 11.91
N GLU A 79 7.08 -32.79 11.07
CA GLU A 79 8.17 -31.82 11.07
C GLU A 79 7.63 -30.43 11.41
N PRO A 80 8.34 -29.66 12.25
CA PRO A 80 7.93 -28.30 12.60
C PRO A 80 7.84 -27.38 11.39
N ILE A 81 8.59 -27.69 10.32
CA ILE A 81 8.56 -26.92 9.08
C ILE A 81 7.21 -27.01 8.37
N ASN A 82 6.51 -28.15 8.46
CA ASN A 82 5.19 -28.34 7.84
C ASN A 82 4.12 -27.49 8.52
N ILE A 83 4.23 -27.30 9.84
CA ILE A 83 3.35 -26.41 10.61
C ILE A 83 3.55 -24.96 10.15
N SER A 84 4.79 -24.53 9.99
CA SER A 84 5.12 -23.19 9.49
C SER A 84 4.60 -22.95 8.08
N PHE A 85 4.74 -23.93 7.17
CA PHE A 85 4.18 -23.84 5.82
C PHE A 85 2.65 -23.80 5.81
N LEU A 86 2.00 -24.57 6.69
CA LEU A 86 0.54 -24.51 6.84
C LEU A 86 0.09 -23.12 7.32
N ALA A 87 0.75 -22.58 8.36
CA ALA A 87 0.44 -21.25 8.90
C ALA A 87 0.64 -20.16 7.83
N LEU A 88 1.70 -20.27 7.03
CA LEU A 88 1.97 -19.35 5.93
C LEU A 88 0.90 -19.45 4.82
N GLY A 89 0.49 -20.67 4.46
CA GLY A 89 -0.60 -20.90 3.51
C GLY A 89 -1.93 -20.31 3.98
N ILE A 90 -2.28 -20.50 5.25
CA ILE A 90 -3.50 -19.94 5.85
C ILE A 90 -3.45 -18.41 5.89
N SER A 91 -2.32 -17.82 6.32
CA SER A 91 -2.13 -16.37 6.35
C SER A 91 -2.25 -15.74 4.96
N ASN A 92 -1.63 -16.35 3.96
CA ASN A 92 -1.71 -15.89 2.57
C ASN A 92 -3.12 -16.05 1.99
N LEU A 93 -3.83 -17.13 2.34
CA LEU A 93 -5.22 -17.34 1.93
C LEU A 93 -6.14 -16.27 2.52
N MET A 94 -6.03 -15.99 3.82
CA MET A 94 -6.80 -14.93 4.48
C MET A 94 -6.50 -13.56 3.89
N ALA A 95 -5.22 -13.24 3.65
CA ALA A 95 -4.83 -11.99 3.02
C ALA A 95 -5.39 -11.86 1.60
N SER A 96 -5.48 -12.96 0.85
CA SER A 96 -6.04 -12.98 -0.50
C SER A 96 -7.55 -12.79 -0.49
N ILE A 97 -8.27 -13.42 0.46
CA ILE A 97 -9.72 -13.23 0.62
C ILE A 97 -10.05 -11.77 0.98
N VAL A 98 -9.30 -11.17 1.91
CA VAL A 98 -9.51 -9.76 2.31
C VAL A 98 -9.28 -8.81 1.12
N ARG A 99 -8.22 -9.04 0.33
CA ARG A 99 -7.95 -8.21 -0.87
C ARG A 99 -8.99 -8.40 -1.97
N PHE A 100 -9.50 -9.62 -2.14
CA PHE A 100 -10.57 -9.88 -3.10
C PHE A 100 -11.87 -9.21 -2.69
N TRP A 101 -12.26 -9.31 -1.41
CA TRP A 101 -13.45 -8.65 -0.88
C TRP A 101 -13.35 -7.13 -0.95
N GLY A 102 -12.19 -6.55 -0.63
CA GLY A 102 -11.98 -5.11 -0.74
C GLY A 102 -11.90 -4.57 -2.18
N ALA A 103 -11.88 -5.45 -3.17
CA ALA A 103 -11.91 -5.10 -4.59
C ALA A 103 -13.30 -5.25 -5.24
N ILE A 104 -14.27 -5.82 -4.52
CA ILE A 104 -15.70 -5.93 -4.92
C ILE A 104 -16.45 -4.74 -4.31
#